data_AF-A0AAU9IS53-F1
#
_entry.id   AF-A0AAU9IS53-F1
#
_cell.length_a   1.000
_cell.length_b   1.000
_cell.length_c   1.000
_cell.angle_alpha   90.00
_cell.angle_beta   90.00
_cell.angle_gamma   90.00
#
_symmetry.space_group_name_H-M   'P 1'
#
loop_
_entity.id
_entity.type
_entity.pdbx_description
1 polymer ?
#
loop_
_entity_poly.entity_id
_entity_poly.type
_entity_poly.pdbx_seq_one_letter_code
_entity_poly.pdbx_strand_id
1 'polypeptide(L)'
;MDIDYESEGQETSCSSYMYQAKEENIFSFQSKAFKNINPVTEMGIGYRQYTFLLKISKRGLHATSYQLHDFFKAMCEICDLLKLSDIEIVLWAIYLERFGWQEFLQNSEDSLLFAAYAAKCMLNENTIEFLERLQQRSESFSKEYKEWIGAHQNNINIDFLEMNSVFNELNYLEIEIQEEEKVDYNDVVDDLIDNTLESQRKRLGSEDSYTEKKRKNKL
;
A
#
# COMPACT_ATOMS: atom_id res chain seq x y z
N MET A 1 -14.43 15.84 64.63
CA MET A 1 -13.57 14.90 63.88
C MET A 1 -13.44 15.52 62.52
N ASP A 2 -12.47 16.42 62.42
CA ASP A 2 -12.20 17.21 61.23
C ASP A 2 -11.22 16.41 60.38
N ILE A 3 -11.58 16.17 59.12
CA ILE A 3 -10.77 15.43 58.16
C ILE A 3 -10.15 16.48 57.24
N ASP A 4 -8.88 16.78 57.48
CA ASP A 4 -8.05 17.58 56.59
C ASP A 4 -7.81 16.81 55.28
N TYR A 5 -8.20 17.42 54.15
CA TYR A 5 -7.88 16.94 52.81
C TYR A 5 -6.75 17.79 52.26
N GLU A 6 -5.51 17.30 52.39
CA GLU A 6 -4.37 17.81 51.64
C GLU A 6 -4.48 17.35 50.19
N SER A 7 -4.71 18.29 49.26
CA SER A 7 -4.65 18.02 47.83
C SER A 7 -3.22 18.26 47.33
N GLU A 8 -2.44 17.18 47.18
CA GLU A 8 -1.20 17.23 46.43
C GLU A 8 -1.52 17.35 44.94
N GLY A 9 -1.22 18.51 44.35
CA GLY A 9 -1.25 18.74 42.92
C GLY A 9 -0.09 18.00 42.25
N GLN A 10 -0.37 16.85 41.66
CA GLN A 10 0.53 16.24 40.68
C GLN A 10 0.32 16.93 39.33
N GLU A 11 1.26 17.78 38.96
CA GLU A 11 1.40 18.27 37.59
C GLU A 11 1.68 17.07 36.66
N THR A 12 0.64 16.58 35.99
CA THR A 12 0.81 15.65 34.88
C THR A 12 1.49 16.40 33.74
N SER A 13 2.80 16.23 33.62
CA SER A 13 3.58 16.61 32.44
C SER A 13 2.90 16.02 31.20
N CYS A 14 2.29 16.89 30.40
CA CYS A 14 1.67 16.52 29.14
C CYS A 14 2.79 16.16 28.17
N SER A 15 3.10 14.86 28.07
CA SER A 15 3.98 14.33 27.04
C SER A 15 3.31 14.57 25.69
N SER A 16 3.76 15.64 25.01
CA SER A 16 3.36 15.98 23.66
C SER A 16 3.95 14.94 22.72
N TYR A 17 3.18 13.88 22.45
CA TYR A 17 3.52 12.93 21.39
C TYR A 17 3.40 13.65 20.04
N MET A 18 4.53 14.15 19.53
CA MET A 18 4.62 14.53 18.13
C MET A 18 4.64 13.25 17.30
N TYR A 19 3.48 12.91 16.72
CA TYR A 19 3.39 11.95 15.62
C TYR A 19 4.02 12.58 14.38
N GLN A 20 5.34 12.47 14.27
CA GLN A 20 5.97 12.52 12.96
C GLN A 20 5.93 11.10 12.40
N ALA A 21 4.99 10.86 11.49
CA ALA A 21 5.06 9.68 10.65
C ALA A 21 6.35 9.82 9.82
N LYS A 22 7.43 9.15 10.25
CA LYS A 22 8.53 8.86 9.34
C LYS A 22 7.94 7.99 8.23
N GLU A 23 7.94 8.53 7.02
CA GLU A 23 7.57 7.83 5.78
C GLU A 23 8.52 6.66 5.43
N GLU A 24 9.40 6.29 6.35
CA GLU A 24 10.41 5.26 6.19
C GLU A 24 10.14 4.09 7.14
N ASN A 25 9.16 3.22 6.81
CA ASN A 25 9.31 1.77 7.02
C ASN A 25 8.11 0.87 6.63
N ILE A 26 7.03 1.39 6.04
CA ILE A 26 6.05 0.50 5.36
C ILE A 26 6.67 -0.07 4.05
N PHE A 27 7.77 0.52 3.58
CA PHE A 27 8.51 0.10 2.39
C PHE A 27 9.50 -1.06 2.60
N SER A 28 9.85 -1.45 3.84
CA SER A 28 10.87 -2.50 4.03
C SER A 28 10.34 -3.92 3.78
N PHE A 29 9.02 -4.11 3.79
CA PHE A 29 8.38 -5.37 3.36
C PHE A 29 8.00 -5.38 1.86
N GLN A 30 8.41 -4.36 1.11
CA GLN A 30 8.48 -4.49 -0.34
C GLN A 30 9.66 -5.41 -0.67
N SER A 31 9.32 -6.66 -0.99
CA SER A 31 10.15 -7.54 -1.82
C SER A 31 10.94 -6.69 -2.81
N LYS A 32 12.24 -6.99 -2.99
CA LYS A 32 13.14 -6.32 -3.95
C LYS A 32 12.53 -6.13 -5.35
N ALA A 33 11.43 -6.82 -5.68
CA ALA A 33 10.61 -6.64 -6.88
C ALA A 33 9.85 -5.29 -6.99
N PHE A 34 9.55 -4.57 -5.90
CA PHE A 34 8.69 -3.37 -5.95
C PHE A 34 9.40 -2.03 -5.67
N LYS A 35 10.71 -2.05 -5.42
CA LYS A 35 11.50 -0.88 -4.97
C LYS A 35 11.60 0.31 -5.95
N ASN A 36 11.15 0.17 -7.20
CA ASN A 36 11.36 1.16 -8.25
C ASN A 36 10.08 1.76 -8.84
N ILE A 37 8.92 1.43 -8.32
CA ILE A 37 7.67 2.00 -8.82
C ILE A 37 7.16 2.94 -7.75
N ASN A 38 6.92 4.21 -8.10
CA ASN A 38 6.08 5.11 -7.30
C ASN A 38 4.63 4.85 -7.77
N PRO A 39 4.02 3.71 -7.39
CA PRO A 39 2.99 3.04 -8.20
C PRO A 39 1.64 3.74 -8.13
N VAL A 40 1.43 4.51 -7.07
CA VAL A 40 0.16 5.16 -6.74
C VAL A 40 -0.13 6.30 -7.72
N THR A 41 0.91 7.01 -8.20
CA THR A 41 0.74 8.15 -9.11
C THR A 41 0.59 7.76 -10.58
N GLU A 42 1.15 6.63 -11.02
CA GLU A 42 1.10 6.22 -12.44
C GLU A 42 -0.17 5.44 -12.79
N MET A 43 -0.75 4.70 -11.84
CA MET A 43 -1.91 3.85 -12.09
C MET A 43 -3.27 4.54 -11.91
N GLY A 44 -3.31 5.81 -11.48
CA GLY A 44 -4.56 6.56 -11.28
C GLY A 44 -5.42 6.09 -10.09
N ILE A 45 -4.85 5.30 -9.18
CA ILE A 45 -5.55 4.65 -8.05
C ILE A 45 -5.16 5.36 -6.75
N GLY A 46 -6.11 5.56 -5.84
CA GLY A 46 -5.84 6.15 -4.53
C GLY A 46 -5.01 5.23 -3.63
N TYR A 47 -4.26 5.80 -2.68
CA TYR A 47 -3.42 5.02 -1.75
C TYR A 47 -4.18 3.92 -1.01
N ARG A 48 -5.41 4.20 -0.53
CA ARG A 48 -6.22 3.21 0.18
C ARG A 48 -6.59 2.03 -0.72
N GLN A 49 -7.08 2.32 -1.92
CA GLN A 49 -7.40 1.30 -2.93
C GLN A 49 -6.17 0.46 -3.26
N TYR A 50 -5.01 1.10 -3.46
CA TYR A 50 -3.73 0.40 -3.65
C TYR A 50 -3.44 -0.58 -2.51
N THR A 51 -3.60 -0.15 -1.25
CA THR A 51 -3.38 -1.03 -0.09
C THR A 51 -4.37 -2.18 -0.01
N PHE A 52 -5.64 -1.96 -0.39
CA PHE A 52 -6.65 -3.00 -0.44
C PHE A 52 -6.27 -4.05 -1.49
N LEU A 53 -5.98 -3.62 -2.72
CA LEU A 53 -5.59 -4.48 -3.83
C LEU A 53 -4.33 -5.29 -3.50
N LEU A 54 -3.35 -4.68 -2.83
CA LEU A 54 -2.12 -5.37 -2.43
C LEU A 54 -2.42 -6.48 -1.42
N LYS A 55 -3.28 -6.22 -0.43
CA LYS A 55 -3.71 -7.23 0.54
C LYS A 55 -4.46 -8.37 -0.12
N ILE A 56 -5.42 -8.05 -1.00
CA ILE A 56 -6.19 -9.05 -1.75
C ILE A 56 -5.23 -9.90 -2.61
N SER A 57 -4.26 -9.28 -3.26
CA SER A 57 -3.25 -9.97 -4.06
C SER A 57 -2.38 -10.92 -3.25
N LYS A 58 -1.98 -10.52 -2.04
CA LYS A 58 -1.24 -11.40 -1.13
C LYS A 58 -2.07 -12.61 -0.70
N ARG A 59 -3.38 -12.43 -0.43
CA ARG A 59 -4.28 -13.56 -0.13
C ARG A 59 -4.41 -14.50 -1.32
N GLY A 60 -4.61 -13.94 -2.51
CA GLY A 60 -4.68 -14.68 -3.78
C GLY A 60 -3.43 -15.48 -4.11
N LEU A 61 -2.24 -15.02 -3.68
CA LEU A 61 -0.98 -15.76 -3.87
C LEU A 61 -0.98 -17.12 -3.16
N HIS A 62 -1.66 -17.24 -2.02
CA HIS A 62 -1.80 -18.53 -1.34
C HIS A 62 -2.78 -19.46 -2.05
N ALA A 63 -3.75 -18.90 -2.77
CA ALA A 63 -4.77 -19.65 -3.48
C ALA A 63 -4.38 -19.99 -4.93
N THR A 64 -3.47 -19.23 -5.54
CA THR A 64 -3.12 -19.30 -6.96
C THR A 64 -1.62 -19.52 -7.15
N SER A 65 -1.21 -20.25 -8.18
CA SER A 65 0.22 -20.43 -8.53
C SER A 65 0.82 -19.25 -9.32
N TYR A 66 0.18 -18.07 -9.29
CA TYR A 66 0.54 -16.90 -10.09
C TYR A 66 1.63 -16.05 -9.43
N GLN A 67 2.38 -15.28 -10.22
CA GLN A 67 3.31 -14.29 -9.68
C GLN A 67 2.53 -13.11 -9.10
N LEU A 68 2.83 -12.76 -7.84
CA LEU A 68 2.17 -11.66 -7.11
C LEU A 68 2.16 -10.35 -7.90
N HIS A 69 3.26 -10.03 -8.58
CA HIS A 69 3.41 -8.80 -9.34
C HIS A 69 2.41 -8.70 -10.50
N ASP A 70 2.31 -9.75 -11.32
CA ASP A 70 1.44 -9.75 -12.50
C ASP A 70 -0.02 -9.76 -12.09
N PHE A 71 -0.34 -10.51 -11.04
CA PHE A 71 -1.68 -10.53 -10.46
C PHE A 71 -2.10 -9.16 -9.92
N PHE A 72 -1.24 -8.55 -9.10
CA PHE A 72 -1.48 -7.22 -8.55
C PHE A 72 -1.62 -6.17 -9.65
N LYS A 73 -0.79 -6.23 -10.69
CA LYS A 73 -0.87 -5.33 -11.84
C LYS A 73 -2.20 -5.47 -12.57
N ALA A 74 -2.64 -6.70 -12.85
CA ALA A 74 -3.94 -6.95 -13.47
C ALA A 74 -5.10 -6.42 -12.61
N MET A 75 -5.03 -6.59 -11.28
CA MET A 75 -6.01 -6.02 -10.37
C MET A 75 -6.06 -4.49 -10.44
N CYS A 76 -4.91 -3.82 -10.49
CA CYS A 76 -4.84 -2.37 -10.65
C CYS A 76 -5.43 -1.91 -11.99
N GLU A 77 -5.08 -2.56 -13.10
CA GLU A 77 -5.60 -2.23 -14.42
C GLU A 77 -7.14 -2.37 -14.47
N ILE A 78 -7.69 -3.42 -13.87
CA ILE A 78 -9.15 -3.64 -13.78
C ILE A 78 -9.80 -2.59 -12.89
N CYS A 79 -9.19 -2.28 -11.74
CA CYS A 79 -9.67 -1.25 -10.83
C CYS A 79 -9.75 0.12 -11.51
N ASP A 80 -8.74 0.46 -12.32
CA ASP A 80 -8.72 1.71 -13.08
C ASP A 80 -9.72 1.70 -14.25
N LEU A 81 -9.82 0.59 -14.99
CA LEU A 81 -10.75 0.40 -16.10
C LEU A 81 -12.22 0.58 -15.67
N LEU A 82 -12.59 -0.02 -14.54
CA LEU A 82 -13.95 0.02 -13.99
C LEU A 82 -14.18 1.16 -13.00
N LYS A 83 -13.12 1.95 -12.72
CA LYS A 83 -13.12 3.02 -11.70
C LYS A 83 -13.79 2.53 -10.41
N LEU A 84 -13.25 1.45 -9.85
CA LEU A 84 -13.82 0.84 -8.65
C LEU A 84 -13.66 1.78 -7.45
N SER A 85 -14.71 1.91 -6.64
CA SER A 85 -14.67 2.56 -5.32
C SER A 85 -14.10 1.63 -4.26
N ASP A 86 -13.75 2.16 -3.09
CA ASP A 86 -13.26 1.36 -1.95
C ASP A 86 -14.22 0.21 -1.61
N ILE A 87 -15.53 0.48 -1.60
CA ILE A 87 -16.56 -0.52 -1.25
C ILE A 87 -16.70 -1.57 -2.37
N GLU A 88 -16.61 -1.15 -3.63
CA GLU A 88 -16.63 -2.08 -4.77
C GLU A 88 -15.41 -3.02 -4.74
N ILE A 89 -14.24 -2.53 -4.32
CA ILE A 89 -13.05 -3.36 -4.11
C ILE A 89 -13.27 -4.38 -2.98
N VAL A 90 -13.98 -4.00 -1.90
CA VAL A 90 -14.35 -4.94 -0.83
C VAL A 90 -15.27 -6.04 -1.34
N LEU A 91 -16.32 -5.69 -2.09
CA LEU A 91 -17.20 -6.65 -2.74
C LEU A 91 -16.43 -7.59 -3.67
N TRP A 92 -15.53 -7.02 -4.45
CA TRP A 92 -14.67 -7.78 -5.34
C TRP A 92 -13.80 -8.77 -4.57
N ALA A 93 -13.22 -8.38 -3.42
CA ALA A 93 -12.49 -9.28 -2.54
C ALA A 93 -13.37 -10.45 -2.07
N ILE A 94 -14.61 -10.18 -1.65
CA ILE A 94 -15.55 -11.23 -1.21
C ILE A 94 -15.87 -12.22 -2.34
N TYR A 95 -16.11 -11.71 -3.55
CA TYR A 95 -16.35 -12.56 -4.72
C TYR A 95 -15.14 -13.42 -5.08
N LEU A 96 -13.93 -12.86 -4.98
CA LEU A 96 -12.70 -13.62 -5.20
C LEU A 96 -12.55 -14.75 -4.17
N GLU A 97 -12.82 -14.48 -2.89
CA GLU A 97 -12.78 -15.50 -1.84
C GLU A 97 -13.81 -16.61 -2.02
N ARG A 98 -15.05 -16.25 -2.42
CA ARG A 98 -16.14 -17.23 -2.52
C ARG A 98 -16.01 -18.18 -3.70
N PHE A 99 -15.56 -17.68 -4.85
CA PHE A 99 -15.52 -18.48 -6.08
C PHE A 99 -14.40 -18.06 -7.02
N GLY A 100 -13.98 -16.79 -7.00
CA GLY A 100 -13.00 -16.30 -7.96
C GLY A 100 -11.66 -17.03 -7.89
N TRP A 101 -11.16 -17.41 -6.71
CA TRP A 101 -9.90 -18.14 -6.58
C TRP A 101 -9.92 -19.55 -7.19
N GLN A 102 -11.05 -20.25 -7.09
CA GLN A 102 -11.19 -21.61 -7.60
C GLN A 102 -11.23 -21.62 -9.14
N GLU A 103 -11.89 -20.62 -9.73
CA GLU A 103 -12.01 -20.47 -11.18
C GLU A 103 -10.82 -19.80 -11.84
N PHE A 104 -10.04 -19.03 -11.06
CA PHE A 104 -8.79 -18.42 -11.52
C PHE A 104 -7.80 -19.44 -12.09
N LEU A 105 -7.90 -20.71 -11.66
CA LEU A 105 -7.09 -21.81 -12.18
C LEU A 105 -7.46 -22.21 -13.63
N GLN A 106 -8.66 -21.86 -14.09
CA GLN A 106 -9.17 -22.20 -15.42
C GLN A 106 -9.05 -21.02 -16.40
N ASN A 107 -9.39 -19.80 -15.96
CA ASN A 107 -9.25 -18.58 -16.75
C ASN A 107 -9.05 -17.34 -15.86
N SER A 108 -7.80 -17.00 -15.61
CA SER A 108 -7.40 -16.01 -14.61
C SER A 108 -7.89 -14.59 -14.89
N GLU A 109 -7.70 -14.09 -16.10
CA GLU A 109 -7.99 -12.67 -16.40
C GLU A 109 -9.50 -12.41 -16.48
N ASP A 110 -10.25 -13.31 -17.12
CA ASP A 110 -11.69 -13.15 -17.30
C ASP A 110 -12.45 -13.32 -15.97
N SER A 111 -12.10 -14.33 -15.15
CA SER A 111 -12.73 -14.49 -13.83
C SER A 111 -12.49 -13.28 -12.92
N LEU A 112 -11.28 -12.70 -12.97
CA LEU A 112 -10.92 -11.52 -12.21
C LEU A 112 -11.75 -10.30 -12.65
N LEU A 113 -11.88 -10.12 -13.97
CA LEU A 113 -12.65 -9.04 -14.58
C LEU A 113 -14.16 -9.20 -14.35
N PHE A 114 -14.71 -10.41 -14.47
CA PHE A 114 -16.11 -10.68 -14.22
C PHE A 114 -16.49 -10.46 -12.76
N ALA A 115 -15.65 -10.89 -11.82
CA ALA A 115 -15.87 -10.62 -10.39
C ALA A 115 -15.84 -9.11 -10.09
N ALA A 116 -14.92 -8.36 -10.71
CA ALA A 116 -14.85 -6.91 -10.55
C ALA A 116 -16.09 -6.21 -11.13
N TYR A 117 -16.52 -6.64 -12.31
CA TYR A 117 -17.71 -6.09 -12.95
C TYR A 117 -18.99 -6.45 -12.19
N ALA A 118 -19.09 -7.65 -11.62
CA ALA A 118 -20.18 -8.01 -10.72
C ALA A 118 -20.23 -7.11 -9.48
N ALA A 119 -19.09 -6.76 -8.89
CA ALA A 119 -19.01 -5.80 -7.79
C ALA A 119 -19.51 -4.41 -8.22
N LYS A 120 -19.13 -3.97 -9.43
CA LYS A 120 -19.63 -2.71 -10.02
C LYS A 120 -21.15 -2.71 -10.19
N CYS A 121 -21.72 -3.79 -10.73
CA CYS A 121 -23.15 -3.91 -10.96
C CYS A 121 -23.98 -4.02 -9.68
N MET A 122 -23.41 -4.56 -8.61
CA MET A 122 -24.14 -4.76 -7.35
C MET A 122 -24.49 -3.43 -6.66
N LEU A 123 -23.62 -2.43 -6.75
CA LEU A 123 -23.81 -1.12 -6.09
C LEU A 123 -24.31 -0.01 -7.00
N ASN A 124 -24.12 -0.12 -8.32
CA ASN A 124 -24.53 0.93 -9.26
C ASN A 124 -25.77 0.55 -10.07
N GLU A 125 -26.72 1.47 -10.13
CA GLU A 125 -27.90 1.34 -10.98
C GLU A 125 -27.57 1.49 -12.48
N ASN A 126 -26.51 2.22 -12.82
CA ASN A 126 -26.07 2.42 -14.21
C ASN A 126 -24.63 1.98 -14.42
N THR A 127 -24.45 0.87 -15.16
CA THR A 127 -23.15 0.31 -15.53
C THR A 127 -22.94 0.24 -17.05
N ILE A 128 -23.81 0.90 -17.82
CA ILE A 128 -23.83 0.79 -19.30
C ILE A 128 -22.51 1.25 -19.91
N GLU A 129 -21.96 2.38 -19.46
CA GLU A 129 -20.69 2.90 -19.98
C GLU A 129 -19.52 1.92 -19.79
N PHE A 130 -19.46 1.26 -18.62
CA PHE A 130 -18.44 0.25 -18.35
C PHE A 130 -18.65 -0.98 -19.22
N LEU A 131 -19.89 -1.43 -19.40
CA LEU A 131 -20.23 -2.55 -20.27
C LEU A 131 -19.81 -2.27 -21.71
N GLU A 132 -20.11 -1.08 -22.25
CA GLU A 132 -19.73 -0.70 -23.61
C GLU A 132 -18.21 -0.71 -23.80
N ARG A 133 -17.45 -0.17 -22.84
CA ARG A 133 -15.98 -0.22 -22.86
C ARG A 133 -15.45 -1.66 -22.82
N LEU A 134 -16.06 -2.53 -22.02
CA LEU A 134 -15.69 -3.94 -21.93
C LEU A 134 -16.01 -4.69 -23.22
N GLN A 135 -17.16 -4.41 -23.84
CA GLN A 135 -17.56 -4.97 -25.14
C GLN A 135 -16.67 -4.52 -26.29
N GLN A 136 -16.08 -3.32 -26.21
CA GLN A 136 -15.07 -2.87 -27.18
C GLN A 136 -13.77 -3.68 -27.06
N ARG A 137 -13.43 -4.16 -25.85
CA ARG A 137 -12.25 -5.01 -25.60
C ARG A 137 -12.51 -6.47 -25.97
N SER A 138 -13.71 -6.96 -25.72
CA SER A 138 -14.16 -8.31 -26.08
C SER A 138 -15.64 -8.28 -26.48
N GLU A 139 -15.93 -8.52 -27.75
CA GLU A 139 -17.30 -8.50 -28.29
C GLU A 139 -18.21 -9.53 -27.58
N SER A 140 -17.64 -10.65 -27.11
CA SER A 140 -18.36 -11.71 -26.41
C SER A 140 -18.54 -11.44 -24.91
N PHE A 141 -17.96 -10.38 -24.36
CA PHE A 141 -17.94 -10.09 -22.91
C PHE A 141 -19.32 -10.19 -22.27
N SER A 142 -20.34 -9.55 -22.87
CA SER A 142 -21.69 -9.54 -22.28
C SER A 142 -22.31 -10.94 -22.20
N LYS A 143 -22.01 -11.80 -23.18
CA LYS A 143 -22.51 -13.17 -23.21
C LYS A 143 -21.78 -14.02 -22.17
N GLU A 144 -20.45 -13.98 -22.17
CA GLU A 144 -19.61 -14.74 -21.25
C GLU A 144 -19.87 -14.33 -19.79
N TYR A 145 -19.99 -13.03 -19.52
CA TYR A 145 -20.35 -12.53 -18.20
C TYR A 145 -21.73 -13.03 -17.75
N LYS A 146 -22.73 -13.08 -18.64
CA LYS A 146 -24.07 -13.61 -18.31
C LYS A 146 -24.04 -15.09 -18.00
N GLU A 147 -23.24 -15.87 -18.71
CA GLU A 147 -23.06 -17.30 -18.44
C GLU A 147 -22.35 -17.48 -17.09
N TRP A 148 -21.28 -16.72 -16.86
CA TRP A 148 -20.50 -16.75 -15.63
C TRP A 148 -21.34 -16.34 -14.41
N ILE A 149 -22.07 -15.22 -14.47
CA ILE A 149 -22.89 -14.73 -13.36
C ILE A 149 -24.06 -15.68 -13.06
N GLY A 150 -24.60 -16.33 -14.10
CA GLY A 150 -25.65 -17.34 -13.96
C GLY A 150 -25.19 -18.57 -13.19
N ALA A 151 -23.93 -19.00 -13.39
CA ALA A 151 -23.34 -20.11 -12.63
C ALA A 151 -23.13 -19.75 -11.14
N HIS A 152 -22.95 -18.47 -10.82
CA HIS A 152 -22.60 -17.99 -9.49
C HIS A 152 -23.73 -17.29 -8.75
N GLN A 153 -24.93 -17.25 -9.31
CA GLN A 153 -26.02 -16.39 -8.81
C GLN A 153 -26.32 -16.56 -7.32
N ASN A 154 -26.21 -17.79 -6.81
CA ASN A 154 -26.45 -18.12 -5.41
C ASN A 154 -25.40 -17.55 -4.44
N ASN A 155 -24.20 -17.24 -4.94
CA ASN A 155 -23.06 -16.77 -4.15
C ASN A 155 -22.82 -15.26 -4.26
N ILE A 156 -23.63 -14.54 -5.06
CA ILE A 156 -23.49 -13.10 -5.28
C ILE A 156 -24.11 -12.30 -4.12
N ASN A 157 -25.13 -12.83 -3.47
CA ASN A 157 -25.79 -12.09 -2.40
C ASN A 157 -24.85 -11.99 -1.19
N ILE A 158 -24.56 -10.75 -0.77
CA ILE A 158 -23.62 -10.44 0.31
C ILE A 158 -24.38 -9.68 1.39
N ASP A 159 -24.17 -10.10 2.64
CA ASP A 159 -24.70 -9.38 3.80
C ASP A 159 -23.84 -8.15 4.12
N PHE A 160 -24.46 -7.08 4.59
CA PHE A 160 -23.76 -5.87 5.01
C PHE A 160 -22.80 -6.12 6.17
N LEU A 161 -23.09 -7.09 7.04
CA LEU A 161 -22.19 -7.48 8.14
C LEU A 161 -20.87 -8.07 7.60
N GLU A 162 -20.96 -8.93 6.60
CA GLU A 162 -19.79 -9.52 5.93
C GLU A 162 -18.99 -8.43 5.21
N MET A 163 -19.67 -7.54 4.48
CA MET A 163 -19.03 -6.41 3.80
C MET A 163 -18.26 -5.52 4.79
N ASN A 164 -18.88 -5.15 5.91
CA ASN A 164 -18.23 -4.35 6.95
C ASN A 164 -17.04 -5.07 7.58
N SER A 165 -17.16 -6.39 7.81
CA SER A 165 -16.07 -7.20 8.34
C SER A 165 -14.86 -7.17 7.41
N VAL A 166 -15.06 -7.45 6.12
CA VAL A 166 -13.97 -7.45 5.12
C VAL A 166 -13.43 -6.04 4.91
N PHE A 167 -14.27 -5.01 4.92
CA PHE A 167 -13.81 -3.62 4.84
C PHE A 167 -12.87 -3.27 5.99
N ASN A 168 -13.23 -3.61 7.23
CA ASN A 168 -12.39 -3.33 8.39
C ASN A 168 -11.07 -4.11 8.33
N GLU A 169 -11.10 -5.36 7.86
CA GLU A 169 -9.90 -6.18 7.68
C GLU A 169 -8.95 -5.58 6.63
N LEU A 170 -9.49 -5.13 5.50
CA LEU A 170 -8.71 -4.47 4.44
C LEU A 170 -8.22 -3.09 4.87
N ASN A 171 -8.99 -2.37 5.69
CA ASN A 171 -8.61 -1.07 6.22
C ASN A 171 -7.64 -1.13 7.40
N TYR A 172 -7.52 -2.28 8.08
CA TYR A 172 -6.61 -2.46 9.20
C TYR A 172 -5.15 -2.41 8.74
N LEU A 173 -4.47 -1.28 8.93
CA LEU A 173 -3.02 -1.23 8.73
C LEU A 173 -2.38 -2.01 9.87
N GLU A 174 -1.77 -3.17 9.56
CA GLU A 174 -0.76 -3.75 10.45
C GLU A 174 0.39 -2.75 10.50
N ILE A 175 0.35 -1.88 11.51
CA ILE A 175 1.52 -1.14 11.93
C ILE A 175 2.37 -2.20 12.63
N GLU A 176 3.17 -2.93 11.85
CA GLU A 176 4.38 -3.51 12.41
C GLU A 176 5.19 -2.30 12.89
N ILE A 177 5.06 -2.01 14.18
CA ILE A 177 6.09 -1.30 14.90
C ILE A 177 7.27 -2.27 14.82
N GLN A 178 8.05 -2.20 13.75
CA GLN A 178 9.47 -2.51 13.87
C GLN A 178 9.89 -1.60 15.00
N GLU A 179 10.18 -2.17 16.17
CA GLU A 179 10.92 -1.47 17.21
C GLU A 179 12.03 -0.77 16.45
N GLU A 180 11.96 0.57 16.33
CA GLU A 180 13.01 1.33 15.69
C GLU A 180 14.29 0.76 16.28
N GLU A 181 15.15 0.21 15.42
CA GLU A 181 16.51 -0.16 15.80
C GLU A 181 16.98 1.03 16.62
N LYS A 182 17.20 0.83 17.92
CA LYS A 182 17.38 1.91 18.88
C LYS A 182 18.67 2.61 18.46
N VAL A 183 18.55 3.58 17.57
CA VAL A 183 19.69 4.33 17.07
C VAL A 183 20.11 5.15 18.28
N ASP A 184 21.23 4.76 18.88
CA ASP A 184 21.77 5.51 20.00
C ASP A 184 22.06 6.91 19.48
N TYR A 185 21.38 7.89 20.06
CA TYR A 185 21.55 9.29 19.68
C TYR A 185 23.02 9.71 19.78
N ASN A 186 23.77 9.10 20.71
CA ASN A 186 25.19 9.36 20.85
C ASN A 186 25.98 8.90 19.62
N ASP A 187 25.67 7.74 19.05
CA ASP A 187 26.35 7.24 17.85
C ASP A 187 26.15 8.18 16.65
N VAL A 188 24.93 8.72 16.48
CA VAL A 188 24.62 9.69 15.42
C VAL A 188 25.32 11.02 15.63
N VAL A 189 25.40 11.48 16.87
CA VAL A 189 26.11 12.72 17.23
C VAL A 189 27.61 12.54 17.01
N ASP A 190 28.17 11.41 17.40
CA ASP A 190 29.59 11.10 17.21
C ASP A 190 29.93 11.02 15.72
N ASP A 191 29.10 10.36 14.91
CA ASP A 191 29.25 10.33 13.45
C ASP A 191 29.17 11.74 12.83
N LEU A 192 28.26 12.60 13.31
CA LEU A 192 28.15 13.99 12.85
C LEU A 192 29.39 14.81 13.22
N ILE A 193 29.90 14.64 14.43
CA ILE A 193 31.12 15.31 14.90
C ILE A 193 32.31 14.85 14.06
N ASP A 194 32.47 13.54 13.86
CA ASP A 194 33.58 12.96 13.10
C ASP A 194 33.57 13.41 11.64
N ASN A 195 32.40 13.38 10.98
CA ASN A 195 32.25 13.89 9.62
C ASN A 195 32.56 15.39 9.52
N THR A 196 32.19 16.16 10.54
CA THR A 196 32.47 17.60 10.60
C THR A 196 33.96 17.87 10.80
N LEU A 197 34.61 17.14 11.70
CA LEU A 197 36.04 17.23 11.96
C LEU A 197 36.87 16.79 10.75
N GLU A 198 36.46 15.73 10.07
CA GLU A 198 37.13 15.26 8.85
C GLU A 198 37.01 16.28 7.72
N SER A 199 35.82 16.91 7.58
CA SER A 199 35.59 18.00 6.63
C SER A 199 36.46 19.23 6.94
N GLN A 200 36.65 19.56 8.21
CA GLN A 200 37.55 20.65 8.61
C GLN A 200 39.03 20.32 8.37
N ARG A 201 39.46 19.08 8.66
CA ARG A 201 40.84 18.63 8.38
C ARG A 201 41.16 18.64 6.88
N LYS A 202 40.22 18.24 6.02
CA LYS A 202 40.37 18.31 4.55
C LYS A 202 40.52 19.75 4.06
N ARG A 203 39.82 20.71 4.69
CA ARG A 203 39.96 22.15 4.37
C ARG A 203 41.33 22.69 4.81
N LEU A 204 41.78 22.39 6.02
CA LEU A 204 43.07 22.85 6.54
C LEU A 204 44.27 22.20 5.81
N GLY A 205 44.22 20.90 5.50
CA GLY A 205 45.27 20.20 4.75
C GLY A 205 45.41 20.65 3.28
N SER A 206 44.42 21.38 2.76
CA SER A 206 44.46 21.96 1.41
C SER A 206 45.13 23.34 1.35
N GLU A 207 45.27 24.04 2.48
CA GLU A 207 45.91 25.37 2.54
C GLU A 207 47.45 25.28 2.57
N ASP A 208 48.03 24.23 3.16
CA ASP A 208 49.48 24.02 3.20
C ASP A 208 50.09 23.69 1.81
N SER A 209 49.29 23.10 0.91
CA SER A 209 49.69 22.83 -0.48
C SER A 209 49.84 24.10 -1.34
N TYR A 210 49.13 25.18 -1.01
CA TYR A 210 49.19 26.44 -1.78
C TYR A 210 50.35 27.35 -1.38
N THR A 211 50.81 27.29 -0.13
CA THR A 211 51.95 28.11 0.34
C THR A 211 53.29 27.53 -0.13
N GLU A 212 53.41 26.21 -0.29
CA GLU A 212 54.65 25.58 -0.71
C GLU A 212 54.93 25.70 -2.22
N LYS A 213 53.90 25.76 -3.08
CA LYS A 213 54.04 26.05 -4.52
C LYS A 213 54.47 27.48 -4.82
N LYS A 214 54.14 28.46 -3.96
CA LYS A 214 54.61 29.86 -4.14
C LYS A 214 56.09 30.07 -3.77
N ARG A 215 56.68 29.19 -2.96
CA ARG A 215 58.12 29.25 -2.62
C ARG A 215 59.04 28.65 -3.70
N LYS A 216 58.56 27.68 -4.48
CA LYS A 216 59.38 27.04 -5.55
C LYS A 216 59.40 27.81 -6.88
N ASN A 217 58.52 28.79 -7.09
CA ASN A 217 58.51 29.64 -8.29
C ASN A 217 59.25 30.99 -8.11
N LYS A 218 60.11 31.11 -7.08
CA LYS A 218 60.86 32.34 -6.78
C LYS A 218 62.39 32.13 -6.61
N LEU A 219 62.89 30.98 -7.03
CA LEU A 219 64.31 30.67 -7.22
C LEU A 219 64.52 30.27 -8.68
#